data_AF-A0A1F8XKI6-F1
#
_entry.id   AF-A0A1F8XKI6-F1
#
_cell.length_a   1.000
_cell.length_b   1.000
_cell.length_c   1.000
_cell.angle_alpha   90.00
_cell.angle_beta   90.00
_cell.angle_gamma   90.00
#
_symmetry.space_group_name_H-M   'P 1'
#
loop_
_entity.id
_entity.type
_entity.pdbx_description
1 polymer ?
#
loop_
_entity_poly.entity_id
_entity_poly.type
_entity_poly.pdbx_seq_one_letter_code
_entity_poly.pdbx_strand_id
1 'polypeptide(L)'
;MRRFNWWEHRWPEPTDRMRNPDVQARGVGVMEKCTFCIQRIRAAKDKAKDEGRKVRDGEFTTACAQSCPTGAIVFGNLLDNESGVSRLAHSGRTYRVFESLGTEPSVFYLRGKKP
;
A
#
# COMPACT_ATOMS: atom_id res chain seq x y z
N MET A 1 -3.98 4.10 10.49
CA MET A 1 -5.38 4.30 10.92
C MET A 1 -6.12 2.97 10.88
N ARG A 2 -6.91 2.67 11.92
CA ARG A 2 -7.85 1.52 11.93
C ARG A 2 -9.28 2.06 11.85
N ARG A 3 -10.18 1.35 11.19
CA ARG A 3 -11.60 1.67 11.01
C ARG A 3 -12.42 0.47 11.45
N PHE A 4 -13.39 0.69 12.32
CA PHE A 4 -14.27 -0.39 12.79
C PHE A 4 -15.50 -0.48 11.90
N ASN A 5 -15.92 -1.70 11.56
CA ASN A 5 -17.16 -1.92 10.84
C ASN A 5 -18.35 -2.03 11.79
N TRP A 6 -19.15 -0.96 11.89
CA TRP A 6 -20.32 -0.87 12.78
C TRP A 6 -21.60 -1.44 12.17
N TRP A 7 -21.68 -1.54 10.84
CA TRP A 7 -22.94 -1.78 10.13
C TRP A 7 -22.84 -2.95 9.16
N GLU A 8 -23.95 -3.65 8.94
CA GLU A 8 -24.03 -4.64 7.88
C GLU A 8 -24.21 -3.92 6.55
N HIS A 9 -23.18 -3.96 5.69
CA HIS A 9 -23.23 -3.32 4.38
C HIS A 9 -23.77 -4.31 3.34
N ARG A 10 -24.94 -4.03 2.78
CA ARG A 10 -25.54 -4.80 1.68
C ARG A 10 -25.40 -4.04 0.38
N TRP A 11 -24.97 -4.74 -0.66
CA TRP A 11 -24.80 -4.19 -2.00
C TRP A 11 -25.93 -4.73 -2.89
N PRO A 12 -26.78 -3.87 -3.48
CA PRO A 12 -27.83 -4.32 -4.38
C PRO A 12 -27.25 -4.84 -5.69
N GLU A 13 -27.92 -5.79 -6.34
CA GLU A 13 -27.55 -6.20 -7.70
C GLU A 13 -27.75 -5.02 -8.68
N PRO A 14 -26.81 -4.76 -9.60
CA PRO A 14 -25.61 -5.55 -9.94
C PRO A 14 -24.31 -5.02 -9.28
N THR A 15 -24.39 -4.06 -8.35
CA THR A 15 -23.21 -3.42 -7.74
C THR A 15 -22.41 -4.37 -6.86
N ASP A 16 -23.01 -5.47 -6.41
CA ASP A 16 -22.36 -6.57 -5.72
C ASP A 16 -21.18 -7.17 -6.52
N ARG A 17 -21.24 -7.10 -7.86
CA ARG A 17 -20.21 -7.58 -8.81
C ARG A 17 -19.02 -6.64 -8.97
N MET A 18 -19.10 -5.40 -8.48
CA MET A 18 -17.98 -4.45 -8.55
C MET A 18 -16.88 -4.79 -7.53
N ARG A 19 -17.12 -5.74 -6.62
CA ARG A 19 -16.18 -6.14 -5.58
C ARG A 19 -15.07 -6.99 -6.18
N ASN A 20 -13.85 -6.73 -5.71
CA ASN A 20 -12.71 -7.56 -6.05
C ASN A 20 -12.79 -8.90 -5.29
N PRO A 21 -12.82 -10.06 -5.97
CA PRO A 21 -12.87 -11.37 -5.33
C PRO A 21 -11.62 -11.69 -4.49
N ASP A 22 -10.47 -11.08 -4.79
CA ASP A 22 -9.21 -11.30 -4.08
C ASP A 22 -9.17 -10.62 -2.69
N VAL A 23 -10.19 -9.81 -2.37
CA VAL A 23 -10.29 -9.10 -1.09
C VAL A 23 -11.56 -9.51 -0.36
N GLN A 24 -11.39 -10.02 0.84
CA GLN A 24 -12.50 -10.39 1.71
C GLN A 24 -13.37 -9.18 2.06
N ALA A 25 -14.67 -9.28 1.78
CA ALA A 25 -15.67 -8.41 2.37
C ALA A 25 -15.85 -8.78 3.85
N ARG A 26 -15.82 -7.80 4.75
CA ARG A 26 -15.89 -8.06 6.19
C ARG A 26 -17.27 -7.82 6.75
N GLY A 27 -17.65 -8.67 7.70
CA GLY A 27 -18.88 -8.54 8.47
C GLY A 27 -18.81 -7.45 9.54
N VAL A 28 -19.92 -7.28 10.24
CA VAL A 28 -20.04 -6.37 11.39
C VAL A 28 -19.09 -6.79 12.51
N GLY A 29 -18.53 -5.83 13.23
CA GLY A 29 -17.71 -6.10 14.40
C GLY A 29 -16.22 -6.30 14.12
N VAL A 30 -15.78 -6.19 12.85
CA VAL A 30 -14.38 -6.41 12.48
C VAL A 30 -13.66 -5.10 12.19
N MET A 31 -12.43 -4.99 12.71
CA MET A 31 -11.53 -3.86 12.44
C MET A 31 -10.84 -3.97 11.09
N GLU A 32 -10.70 -2.85 10.39
CA GLU A 32 -10.00 -2.70 9.12
C GLU A 32 -8.94 -1.62 9.10
N LYS A 33 -8.00 -1.72 8.16
CA LYS A 33 -6.94 -0.74 7.94
C LYS A 33 -6.35 -0.89 6.54
N CYS A 34 -5.52 0.08 6.15
CA CYS A 34 -4.61 -0.09 5.02
C CYS A 34 -3.69 -1.29 5.24
N THR A 35 -3.68 -2.20 4.28
CA THR A 35 -2.83 -3.40 4.22
C THR A 35 -1.78 -3.30 3.12
N PHE A 36 -1.56 -2.10 2.57
CA PHE A 36 -0.71 -1.86 1.40
C PHE A 36 -1.08 -2.74 0.21
N CYS A 37 -2.39 -2.94 -0.02
CA CYS A 37 -2.91 -3.79 -1.08
C CYS A 37 -2.29 -5.20 -1.06
N ILE A 38 -2.33 -5.86 0.10
CA ILE A 38 -1.72 -7.18 0.32
C ILE A 38 -2.08 -8.22 -0.75
N GLN A 39 -3.30 -8.15 -1.31
CA GLN A 39 -3.73 -9.02 -2.41
C GLN A 39 -2.84 -8.88 -3.65
N ARG A 40 -2.42 -7.65 -3.99
CA ARG A 40 -1.50 -7.39 -5.11
C ARG A 40 -0.08 -7.82 -4.79
N ILE A 41 0.36 -7.61 -3.54
CA ILE A 41 1.68 -8.05 -3.08
C ILE A 41 1.80 -9.57 -3.18
N ARG A 42 0.78 -10.31 -2.73
CA ARG A 42 0.76 -11.79 -2.80
C ARG A 42 0.81 -12.27 -4.24
N ALA A 43 -0.10 -11.78 -5.10
CA ALA A 43 -0.11 -12.15 -6.51
C ALA A 43 1.24 -11.89 -7.21
N ALA A 44 1.88 -10.74 -6.96
CA ALA A 44 3.20 -10.43 -7.52
C ALA A 44 4.30 -11.36 -6.99
N LYS A 45 4.29 -11.67 -5.68
CA LYS A 45 5.25 -12.60 -5.08
C LYS A 45 5.07 -14.03 -5.58
N ASP A 46 3.83 -14.49 -5.72
CA ASP A 46 3.51 -15.82 -6.21
C ASP A 46 4.01 -15.97 -7.66
N LYS A 47 3.68 -15.00 -8.54
CA LYS A 47 4.20 -14.97 -9.91
C LYS A 47 5.73 -14.96 -9.96
N ALA A 48 6.38 -14.11 -9.17
CA ALA A 48 7.84 -14.05 -9.15
C ALA A 48 8.47 -15.36 -8.65
N LYS A 49 7.82 -16.02 -7.67
CA LYS A 49 8.24 -17.31 -7.14
C LYS A 49 8.12 -18.41 -8.19
N ASP A 50 7.02 -18.45 -8.95
CA ASP A 50 6.82 -19.41 -10.04
C ASP A 50 7.87 -19.23 -11.15
N GLU A 51 8.31 -17.99 -11.38
CA GLU A 51 9.39 -17.64 -12.31
C GLU A 51 10.81 -17.77 -11.71
N GLY A 52 10.94 -18.23 -10.46
CA GLY A 52 12.24 -18.45 -9.79
C GLY A 52 13.02 -17.17 -9.48
N ARG A 53 12.37 -16.01 -9.42
CA ARG A 53 12.99 -14.70 -9.22
C ARG A 53 12.35 -13.91 -8.07
N LYS A 54 12.97 -12.78 -7.72
CA LYS A 54 12.36 -11.79 -6.83
C LYS A 54 11.44 -10.84 -7.61
N VAL A 55 10.52 -10.21 -6.89
CA VAL A 55 9.65 -9.16 -7.44
C VAL A 55 10.52 -7.96 -7.80
N ARG A 56 10.37 -7.45 -9.01
CA ARG A 56 11.13 -6.29 -9.50
C ARG A 56 10.46 -4.98 -9.08
N ASP A 57 11.25 -3.92 -8.94
CA ASP A 57 10.69 -2.59 -8.70
C ASP A 57 9.78 -2.17 -9.85
N GLY A 58 8.63 -1.59 -9.54
CA GLY A 58 7.62 -1.20 -10.53
C GLY A 58 6.83 -2.35 -11.20
N GLU A 59 7.11 -3.62 -10.88
CA GLU A 59 6.36 -4.76 -11.44
C GLU A 59 4.87 -4.74 -11.10
N PHE A 60 4.54 -4.19 -9.93
CA PHE A 60 3.18 -3.86 -9.53
C PHE A 60 3.20 -2.62 -8.66
N THR A 61 2.02 -2.03 -8.44
CA THR A 61 1.86 -0.94 -7.47
C THR A 61 0.54 -1.04 -6.71
N THR A 62 0.44 -0.28 -5.62
CA THR A 62 -0.77 -0.21 -4.79
C THR A 62 -1.86 0.60 -5.49
N ALA A 63 -3.12 0.37 -5.11
CA ALA A 63 -4.26 1.07 -5.71
C ALA A 63 -4.13 2.60 -5.55
N CYS A 64 -3.77 3.08 -4.35
CA CYS A 64 -3.60 4.51 -4.11
C CYS A 64 -2.45 5.14 -4.92
N ALA A 65 -1.34 4.43 -5.11
CA ALA A 65 -0.24 4.89 -5.96
C ALA A 65 -0.63 4.89 -7.44
N GLN A 66 -1.31 3.85 -7.92
CA GLN A 66 -1.80 3.77 -9.31
C GLN A 66 -2.80 4.88 -9.64
N SER A 67 -3.70 5.20 -8.71
CA SER A 67 -4.77 6.19 -8.93
C SER A 67 -4.29 7.63 -8.79
N CYS A 68 -3.07 7.86 -8.30
CA CYS A 68 -2.56 9.22 -8.06
C CYS A 68 -1.92 9.79 -9.34
N PRO A 69 -2.55 10.77 -10.02
CA PRO A 69 -2.02 11.31 -11.28
C PRO A 69 -0.73 12.12 -11.07
N THR A 70 -0.54 12.70 -9.88
CA THR A 70 0.64 13.51 -9.55
C THR A 70 1.85 12.68 -9.14
N GLY A 71 1.71 11.34 -9.01
CA GLY A 71 2.79 10.47 -8.58
C GLY A 71 3.24 10.70 -7.13
N ALA A 72 2.34 11.18 -6.27
CA ALA A 72 2.69 11.53 -4.89
C ALA A 72 3.03 10.33 -4.00
N ILE A 73 2.55 9.13 -4.36
CA ILE A 73 2.77 7.90 -3.59
C ILE A 73 3.64 6.98 -4.43
N VAL A 74 4.81 6.62 -3.88
CA VAL A 74 5.72 5.63 -4.47
C VAL A 74 5.73 4.41 -3.55
N PHE A 75 5.52 3.23 -4.13
CA PHE A 75 5.49 1.97 -3.40
C PHE A 75 6.52 1.01 -4.00
N GLY A 76 7.21 0.25 -3.16
CA GLY A 76 8.34 -0.57 -3.56
C GLY A 76 9.00 -1.26 -2.37
N ASN A 77 10.08 -1.99 -2.65
CA ASN A 77 10.82 -2.74 -1.64
C ASN A 77 11.91 -1.89 -0.99
N LEU A 78 11.74 -1.51 0.28
CA LEU A 78 12.72 -0.70 1.01
C LEU A 78 14.10 -1.38 1.15
N LEU A 79 14.13 -2.72 1.15
CA LEU A 79 15.38 -3.49 1.25
C LEU A 79 16.17 -3.55 -0.06
N ASP A 80 15.58 -3.12 -1.17
CA ASP A 80 16.26 -2.97 -2.44
C ASP A 80 16.77 -1.53 -2.58
N ASN A 81 18.09 -1.36 -2.49
CA ASN A 81 18.74 -0.04 -2.52
C ASN A 81 18.56 0.69 -3.87
N GLU A 82 18.32 -0.05 -4.95
CA GLU A 82 18.11 0.53 -6.28
C GLU A 82 16.65 0.99 -6.49
N SER A 83 15.72 0.52 -5.64
CA SER A 83 14.31 0.83 -5.76
C SER A 83 14.02 2.34 -5.63
N GLY A 84 12.99 2.80 -6.33
CA GLY A 84 12.55 4.19 -6.25
C GLY A 84 12.20 4.61 -4.82
N VAL A 85 11.59 3.71 -4.04
CA VAL A 85 11.25 3.97 -2.64
C VAL A 85 12.49 4.10 -1.75
N SER A 86 13.49 3.23 -1.91
CA SER A 86 14.71 3.31 -1.09
C SER A 86 15.45 4.62 -1.33
N ARG A 87 15.58 5.04 -2.60
CA ARG A 87 16.18 6.33 -2.97
C ARG A 87 15.43 7.53 -2.35
N LEU A 88 14.10 7.49 -2.35
CA LEU A 88 13.30 8.55 -1.73
C LEU A 88 13.39 8.53 -0.21
N ALA A 89 13.38 7.36 0.42
CA ALA A 89 13.49 7.21 1.87
C ALA A 89 14.80 7.79 2.41
N HIS A 90 15.91 7.61 1.68
CA HIS A 90 17.22 8.16 2.04
C HIS A 90 17.42 9.62 1.61
N SER A 91 16.42 10.27 1.01
CA SER A 91 16.52 11.67 0.62
C SER A 91 16.52 12.60 1.85
N GLY A 92 17.24 13.72 1.79
CA GLY A 92 17.26 14.73 2.88
C GLY A 92 15.92 15.42 3.14
N ARG A 93 14.87 15.12 2.36
CA ARG A 93 13.51 15.65 2.54
C ARG A 93 12.61 14.74 3.36
N THR A 94 13.10 13.54 3.68
CA THR A 94 12.31 12.51 4.36
C THR A 94 12.09 12.83 5.83
N TYR A 95 10.90 12.53 6.31
CA TYR A 95 10.60 12.45 7.74
C TYR A 95 9.56 11.36 8.00
N ARG A 96 9.58 10.81 9.22
CA ARG A 96 8.53 9.90 9.70
C ARG A 96 7.58 10.67 10.61
N VAL A 97 6.29 10.35 10.52
CA VAL A 97 5.28 10.98 11.37
C VAL A 97 5.39 10.41 12.79
N PHE A 98 5.38 11.29 13.78
CA PHE A 98 5.54 10.96 15.22
C PHE A 98 6.80 10.15 15.53
N GLU A 99 7.94 10.58 15.00
CA GLU A 99 9.22 9.91 15.16
C GLU A 99 9.67 9.79 16.63
N SER A 100 9.28 10.75 17.49
CA SER A 100 9.56 10.72 18.93
C SER A 100 8.94 9.53 19.67
N LEU A 101 7.92 8.88 19.10
CA LEU A 101 7.27 7.72 19.71
C LEU A 101 8.00 6.39 19.44
N GLY A 102 9.05 6.38 18.62
CA GLY A 102 9.83 5.17 18.35
C GLY A 102 9.05 4.04 17.66
N THR A 103 7.96 4.35 16.96
CA THR A 103 7.07 3.34 16.33
C THR A 103 7.57 2.82 14.98
N GLU A 104 8.65 3.40 14.47
CA GLU A 104 9.33 3.04 13.22
C GLU A 104 8.39 2.71 12.04
N PRO A 105 7.49 3.65 11.65
CA PRO A 105 6.53 3.39 10.59
C PRO A 105 7.24 3.20 9.24
N SER A 106 6.75 2.25 8.44
CA SER A 106 7.25 1.97 7.08
C SER A 106 6.78 2.98 6.02
N VAL A 107 6.13 4.07 6.42
CA VAL A 107 5.68 5.15 5.53
C VAL A 107 6.52 6.38 5.78
N PHE A 108 7.22 6.81 4.74
CA PHE A 108 8.09 7.98 4.73
C PHE A 108 7.38 9.13 4.01
N TYR A 109 7.39 10.32 4.61
CA TYR A 109 6.81 11.51 4.01
C TYR A 109 7.93 12.42 3.53
N LEU A 110 7.70 13.11 2.41
CA LEU A 110 8.66 14.05 1.83
C LEU A 110 8.17 15.48 2.10
N ARG A 111 8.99 16.30 2.75
CA ARG A 111 8.71 17.73 2.92
C ARG A 111 8.62 18.41 1.55
N GLY A 112 7.72 19.38 1.37
CA GLY A 112 7.66 20.18 0.13
C GLY A 112 9.00 20.86 -0.16
N LYS A 113 9.32 21.08 -1.45
CA LYS A 113 10.45 21.97 -1.78
C LYS A 113 10.06 23.37 -1.29
N LYS A 114 10.93 24.06 -0.55
CA LYS A 114 10.78 25.51 -0.42
C LYS A 114 10.83 26.10 -1.85
N PRO A 115 9.91 27.01 -2.19
CA PRO A 115 9.96 27.71 -3.48
C PRO A 115 11.29 28.42 -3.66
#